data_AF-A0A7C5QCG3-F1
#
_entry.id   AF-A0A7C5QCG3-F1
#
_cell.length_a   1.000
_cell.length_b   1.000
_cell.length_c   1.000
_cell.angle_alpha   90.00
_cell.angle_beta   90.00
_cell.angle_gamma   90.00
#
_symmetry.space_group_name_H-M   'P 1'
#
loop_
_entity.id
_entity.type
_entity.pdbx_description
1 polymer ?
#
loop_
_entity_poly.entity_id
_entity_poly.type
_entity_poly.pdbx_seq_one_letter_code
_entity_poly.pdbx_strand_id
1 'polypeptide(L)'
;MATEPSTTPPSPLSPTPQSSSPETAPPPRPSAEETFKNYAVRSGIVAAFFIWFTYDGWFNPEIQAKTFNKVGAVLLGIGLLFCLTMMTSAGLVVLCQRRQSPPPSS
;
A
#
# COMPACT_ATOMS: atom_id res chain seq x y z
N MET A 1 43.82 56.08 35.83
CA MET A 1 42.85 55.49 36.78
C MET A 1 41.88 54.67 35.94
N ALA A 2 41.95 53.35 36.06
CA ALA A 2 41.20 52.39 35.24
C ALA A 2 39.87 52.04 35.92
N THR A 3 38.80 52.05 35.13
CA THR A 3 37.45 51.68 35.56
C THR A 3 37.18 50.24 35.13
N GLU A 4 37.04 49.32 36.07
CA GLU A 4 36.64 47.94 35.80
C GLU A 4 35.14 47.87 35.46
N PRO A 5 34.72 47.13 34.42
CA PRO A 5 33.32 46.77 34.22
C PRO A 5 33.00 45.48 34.98
N SER A 6 31.99 45.55 35.85
CA SER A 6 31.43 44.40 36.58
C SER A 6 30.82 43.36 35.63
N THR A 7 31.34 42.14 35.70
CA THR A 7 30.81 40.96 34.99
C THR A 7 29.72 40.30 35.83
N THR A 8 28.46 40.46 35.44
CA THR A 8 27.33 39.69 36.00
C THR A 8 27.36 38.26 35.46
N PRO A 9 27.24 37.20 36.29
CA PRO A 9 27.16 35.83 35.81
C PRO A 9 25.78 35.55 35.17
N PRO A 10 25.70 34.76 34.08
CA PRO A 10 24.42 34.40 33.47
C PRO A 10 23.65 33.43 34.37
N SER A 11 22.36 33.72 34.57
CA SER A 11 21.42 32.83 35.26
C SER A 11 21.33 31.45 34.59
N PRO A 12 21.15 30.37 35.36
CA PRO A 12 20.96 29.03 34.81
C PRO A 12 19.62 28.96 34.05
N LEU A 13 19.71 28.69 32.74
CA LEU A 13 18.57 28.37 31.89
C LEU A 13 17.84 27.15 32.45
N SER A 14 16.58 27.34 32.86
CA SER A 14 15.69 26.23 33.19
C SER A 14 15.55 25.31 31.97
N PRO A 15 15.68 23.99 32.11
CA PRO A 15 15.47 23.08 31.00
C PRO A 15 14.00 23.12 30.60
N THR A 16 13.73 23.54 29.37
CA THR A 16 12.44 23.39 28.71
C THR A 16 12.02 21.93 28.80
N PRO A 17 10.81 21.60 29.30
CA PRO A 17 10.33 20.24 29.23
C PRO A 17 10.21 19.87 27.75
N GLN A 18 11.06 18.94 27.33
CA GLN A 18 11.05 18.38 25.99
C GLN A 18 9.70 17.69 25.84
N SER A 19 8.77 18.38 25.16
CA SER A 19 7.49 17.81 24.75
C SER A 19 7.80 16.65 23.82
N SER A 20 7.81 15.44 24.38
CA SER A 20 7.81 14.19 23.66
C SER A 20 6.51 14.12 22.87
N SER A 21 6.50 14.72 21.68
CA SER A 21 5.52 14.39 20.66
C SER A 21 5.55 12.87 20.51
N PRO A 22 4.41 12.17 20.62
CA PRO A 22 4.39 10.75 20.37
C PRO A 22 4.83 10.55 18.92
N GLU A 23 5.98 9.92 18.75
CA GLU A 23 6.46 9.44 17.46
C GLU A 23 5.44 8.40 17.01
N THR A 24 4.50 8.82 16.16
CA THR A 24 3.48 7.95 15.57
C THR A 24 4.22 6.86 14.82
N ALA A 25 4.33 5.69 15.44
CA ALA A 25 4.94 4.51 14.82
C ALA A 25 4.30 4.28 13.44
N PRO A 26 5.09 3.94 12.41
CA PRO A 26 4.56 3.71 11.07
C PRO A 26 3.47 2.64 11.13
N PRO A 27 2.39 2.78 10.32
CA PRO A 27 1.27 1.86 10.36
C PRO A 27 1.77 0.42 10.15
N PRO A 28 1.19 -0.56 10.87
CA PRO A 28 1.58 -1.95 10.72
C PRO A 28 1.43 -2.35 9.26
N ARG A 29 2.48 -2.97 8.71
CA ARG A 29 2.44 -3.49 7.35
C ARG A 29 1.31 -4.53 7.26
N PRO A 30 0.46 -4.49 6.23
CA PRO A 30 -0.61 -5.47 6.08
C PRO A 30 -0.02 -6.88 6.02
N SER A 31 -0.71 -7.83 6.65
CA SER A 31 -0.29 -9.22 6.63
C SER A 31 -0.35 -9.80 5.20
N ALA A 32 0.38 -10.89 4.95
CA ALA A 32 0.36 -11.57 3.65
C ALA A 32 -1.07 -12.08 3.33
N GLU A 33 -1.83 -12.49 4.33
CA GLU A 33 -3.21 -12.95 4.16
C GLU A 33 -4.17 -11.80 3.79
N GLU A 34 -4.06 -10.65 4.45
CA GLU A 34 -4.83 -9.46 4.07
C GLU A 34 -4.45 -8.97 2.67
N THR A 35 -3.16 -8.99 2.35
CA THR A 35 -2.66 -8.65 1.02
C THR A 35 -3.27 -9.58 -0.04
N PHE A 36 -3.27 -10.89 0.20
CA PHE A 36 -3.92 -11.87 -0.69
C PHE A 36 -5.41 -11.57 -0.89
N LYS A 37 -6.17 -11.38 0.19
CA LYS A 37 -7.62 -11.08 0.13
C LYS A 37 -7.89 -9.77 -0.63
N ASN A 38 -7.12 -8.72 -0.36
CA ASN A 38 -7.26 -7.44 -1.03
C ASN A 38 -7.00 -7.53 -2.53
N TYR A 39 -5.93 -8.22 -2.94
CA TYR A 39 -5.63 -8.40 -4.36
C TYR A 39 -6.61 -9.37 -5.04
N ALA A 40 -7.17 -10.35 -4.35
CA ALA A 40 -8.22 -11.21 -4.89
C ALA A 40 -9.50 -10.41 -5.22
N VAL A 41 -9.97 -9.58 -4.30
CA VAL A 41 -11.14 -8.71 -4.52
C VAL A 41 -10.87 -7.72 -5.66
N ARG A 42 -9.71 -7.05 -5.64
CA ARG A 42 -9.32 -6.11 -6.70
C ARG A 42 -9.23 -6.80 -8.06
N SER A 43 -8.65 -8.01 -8.12
CA SER A 43 -8.59 -8.80 -9.36
C SER A 43 -9.99 -9.12 -9.88
N GLY A 44 -10.93 -9.49 -9.01
CA GLY A 44 -12.32 -9.75 -9.40
C GLY A 44 -13.01 -8.53 -10.02
N ILE A 45 -12.87 -7.35 -9.39
CA ILE A 45 -13.45 -6.10 -9.90
C ILE A 45 -12.82 -5.73 -11.25
N VAL A 46 -11.48 -5.75 -11.34
CA VAL A 46 -10.77 -5.40 -12.58
C VAL A 46 -11.10 -6.40 -13.70
N ALA A 47 -11.25 -7.70 -13.38
CA ALA A 47 -11.66 -8.71 -14.35
C ALA A 47 -13.07 -8.44 -14.89
N ALA A 48 -14.02 -8.05 -14.04
CA ALA A 48 -15.38 -7.70 -14.48
C ALA A 48 -15.37 -6.52 -15.47
N PHE A 49 -14.63 -5.44 -15.16
CA PHE A 49 -14.47 -4.31 -16.07
C PHE A 49 -13.71 -4.70 -17.34
N PHE A 50 -12.67 -5.52 -17.24
CA PHE A 50 -11.92 -6.00 -18.41
C PHE A 50 -12.82 -6.78 -19.37
N ILE A 51 -13.66 -7.68 -18.85
CA ILE A 51 -14.63 -8.44 -19.66
C ILE A 51 -15.64 -7.49 -20.31
N TRP A 52 -16.16 -6.52 -19.55
CA TRP A 52 -17.08 -5.51 -20.08
C TRP A 52 -16.46 -4.73 -21.24
N PHE A 53 -15.27 -4.15 -21.03
CA PHE A 53 -14.56 -3.36 -22.04
C PHE A 53 -14.19 -4.20 -23.26
N THR A 54 -13.83 -5.46 -23.06
CA THR A 54 -13.54 -6.40 -24.16
C THR A 54 -14.80 -6.70 -24.97
N TYR A 55 -15.94 -6.93 -24.29
CA TYR A 55 -17.23 -7.14 -24.94
C TYR A 55 -17.64 -5.92 -25.77
N ASP A 56 -17.65 -4.73 -25.17
CA ASP A 56 -18.06 -3.52 -25.88
C ASP A 56 -17.05 -3.04 -26.94
N GLY A 57 -15.78 -3.41 -26.82
CA GLY A 57 -14.74 -3.04 -27.78
C GLY A 57 -14.74 -3.90 -29.06
N TRP A 58 -15.09 -5.18 -28.95
CA TRP A 58 -14.99 -6.15 -30.05
C TRP A 58 -16.32 -6.77 -30.47
N PHE A 59 -17.23 -7.02 -29.53
CA PHE A 59 -18.41 -7.84 -29.75
C PHE A 59 -19.71 -7.04 -29.81
N ASN A 60 -19.72 -5.80 -29.32
CA ASN A 60 -20.89 -4.92 -29.41
C ASN A 60 -20.81 -4.02 -30.66
N PRO A 61 -21.60 -4.30 -31.72
CA PRO A 61 -21.52 -3.54 -32.96
C PRO A 61 -22.09 -2.12 -32.83
N GLU A 62 -22.96 -1.86 -31.85
CA GLU A 62 -23.74 -0.62 -31.71
C GLU A 62 -22.98 0.51 -31.02
N ILE A 63 -21.92 0.19 -30.28
CA ILE A 63 -21.09 1.17 -29.58
C ILE A 63 -20.23 1.94 -30.59
N GLN A 64 -20.30 3.27 -30.58
CA GLN A 64 -19.41 4.11 -31.41
C GLN A 64 -18.00 4.24 -30.82
N ALA A 65 -17.86 4.14 -29.49
CA ALA A 65 -16.61 4.27 -28.76
C ALA A 65 -15.74 2.98 -28.74
N LYS A 66 -15.75 2.17 -29.82
CA LYS A 66 -15.02 0.88 -29.85
C LYS A 66 -13.54 1.05 -29.54
N THR A 67 -12.88 2.05 -30.13
CA THR A 67 -11.44 2.28 -29.92
C THR A 67 -11.11 2.60 -28.45
N PHE A 68 -11.96 3.39 -27.78
CA PHE A 68 -11.80 3.68 -26.36
C PHE A 68 -11.92 2.40 -25.52
N ASN A 69 -12.93 1.58 -25.80
CA ASN A 69 -13.12 0.32 -25.08
C ASN A 69 -11.98 -0.68 -25.36
N LYS A 70 -11.43 -0.68 -26.58
CA LYS A 70 -10.25 -1.50 -26.92
C LYS A 70 -9.01 -1.09 -26.13
N VAL A 71 -8.71 0.21 -26.08
CA VAL A 71 -7.58 0.74 -25.32
C VAL A 71 -7.79 0.51 -23.81
N GLY A 72 -9.01 0.77 -23.31
CA GLY A 72 -9.38 0.51 -21.93
C GLY A 72 -9.23 -0.96 -21.54
N ALA A 73 -9.65 -1.89 -22.41
CA ALA A 73 -9.45 -3.32 -22.21
C ALA A 73 -7.95 -3.66 -22.09
N VAL A 74 -7.09 -3.14 -22.97
CA VAL A 74 -5.64 -3.39 -22.88
C VAL A 74 -5.06 -2.88 -21.55
N LEU A 75 -5.41 -1.67 -21.14
CA LEU A 75 -4.95 -1.09 -19.87
C LEU A 75 -5.45 -1.89 -18.65
N LEU A 76 -6.73 -2.27 -18.65
CA LEU A 76 -7.32 -3.12 -17.62
C LEU A 76 -6.69 -4.51 -17.59
N GLY A 77 -6.31 -5.07 -18.76
CA GLY A 77 -5.62 -6.35 -18.87
C GLY A 77 -4.24 -6.32 -18.19
N ILE A 78 -3.47 -5.25 -18.38
CA ILE A 78 -2.19 -5.04 -17.68
C ILE A 78 -2.42 -4.93 -16.16
N GLY A 79 -3.42 -4.13 -15.75
CA GLY A 79 -3.78 -3.99 -14.33
C GLY A 79 -4.23 -5.30 -13.69
N LEU A 80 -4.99 -6.11 -14.42
CA LEU A 80 -5.42 -7.44 -13.98
C LEU A 80 -4.23 -8.37 -13.82
N LEU A 81 -3.31 -8.40 -14.78
CA LEU A 81 -2.10 -9.20 -14.70
C LEU A 81 -1.29 -8.84 -13.45
N PHE A 82 -1.09 -7.56 -13.20
CA PHE A 82 -0.41 -7.06 -12.00
C PHE A 82 -1.11 -7.54 -10.71
N CYS A 83 -2.45 -7.40 -10.63
CA CYS A 83 -3.19 -7.83 -9.45
C CYS A 83 -3.09 -9.33 -9.21
N LEU A 84 -3.14 -10.14 -10.28
CA LEU A 84 -2.96 -11.58 -10.20
C LEU A 84 -1.54 -11.96 -9.74
N THR A 85 -0.50 -11.30 -10.26
CA THR A 85 0.89 -11.53 -9.80
C THR A 85 1.07 -11.21 -8.31
N MET A 86 0.51 -10.09 -7.85
CA MET A 86 0.55 -9.72 -6.43
C MET A 86 -0.26 -10.68 -5.56
N MET A 87 -1.42 -11.15 -6.04
CA MET A 87 -2.21 -12.17 -5.36
C MET A 87 -1.42 -13.50 -5.25
N THR A 88 -0.83 -13.97 -6.34
CA THR A 88 -0.06 -15.23 -6.35
C THR A 88 1.16 -15.15 -5.44
N SER A 89 1.91 -14.04 -5.47
CA SER A 89 3.07 -13.85 -4.58
C SER A 89 2.66 -13.82 -3.10
N ALA A 90 1.60 -13.09 -2.75
CA ALA A 90 1.06 -13.09 -1.39
C ALA A 90 0.58 -14.49 -0.96
N GLY A 91 -0.11 -15.22 -1.86
CA GLY A 91 -0.56 -16.58 -1.61
C GLY A 91 0.60 -17.56 -1.36
N LEU A 92 1.69 -17.44 -2.11
CA LEU A 92 2.91 -18.23 -1.88
C LEU A 92 3.52 -17.95 -0.51
N VAL A 93 3.59 -16.68 -0.09
CA VAL A 93 4.08 -16.31 1.25
C VAL A 93 3.20 -16.93 2.35
N VAL A 94 1.88 -16.87 2.22
CA VAL A 94 0.95 -17.48 3.18
C VAL A 94 1.16 -19.00 3.25
N LEU A 95 1.34 -19.68 2.12
CA LEU A 95 1.59 -21.12 2.08
C LEU A 95 2.93 -21.49 2.73
N CYS A 96 3.98 -20.72 2.48
CA CYS A 96 5.28 -20.90 3.11
C CYS A 96 5.20 -20.70 4.64
N GLN A 97 4.52 -19.66 5.10
CA GLN A 97 4.29 -19.41 6.53
C GLN A 97 3.55 -20.57 7.19
N ARG A 98 2.47 -21.06 6.58
CA ARG A 98 1.71 -22.21 7.09
C ARG A 98 2.53 -23.50 7.19
N ARG A 99 3.50 -23.70 6.28
CA ARG A 99 4.41 -24.86 6.34
C ARG A 99 5.47 -24.75 7.43
N GLN A 100 5.83 -23.54 7.86
CA GLN A 100 6.89 -23.30 8.84
C GLN A 100 6.39 -23.20 10.28
N SER A 101 5.07 -23.07 10.49
CA SER A 101 4.47 -23.07 11.83
C SER A 101 4.71 -24.42 12.53
N PRO A 102 5.44 -24.48 13.66
CA PRO A 102 5.61 -25.71 14.41
C PRO A 102 4.24 -26.22 14.90
N PRO A 103 4.05 -27.55 15.03
CA PRO A 103 2.83 -28.09 15.60
C PRO A 103 2.63 -27.52 17.03
N PRO A 104 1.39 -27.25 17.45
CA PRO A 104 1.13 -26.76 18.80
C PRO A 104 1.70 -27.78 19.79
N SER A 105 2.61 -27.33 20.65
CA SER A 105 3.14 -28.13 21.76
C SER A 105 1.99 -28.41 22.73
N SER A 106 1.48 -29.63 22.66
CA SER A 106 0.51 -30.21 23.59
C SER A 106 1.16 -30.64 24.90
#